data_AF-A0A0M3IZI5-F1
#
_entry.id   AF-A0A0M3IZI5-F1
#
_cell.length_a   1.000
_cell.length_b   1.000
_cell.length_c   1.000
_cell.angle_alpha   90.00
_cell.angle_beta   90.00
_cell.angle_gamma   90.00
#
_symmetry.space_group_name_H-M   'P 1'
#
loop_
_entity.id
_entity.type
_entity.pdbx_description
1 polymer ?
#
loop_
_entity_poly.entity_id
_entity_poly.type
_entity_poly.pdbx_seq_one_letter_code
_entity_poly.pdbx_strand_id
1 'polypeptide(L)'
;MGVPKFYRWISERYPCLSEIVTDRQIPEFDNLYLDMNGIIHSCTHPNDDDVSFRISEEQIFRDIFHYIDTLFSIIEPKKVFFMAIDGVAPRAKMNQQRARRFMSAKNAELAMKVAKSKGQEIPEEKRFDPNCITPELLEVKFDFDFVLGTEFMARLHEQLQYFVKMKVSTDVAWQGIRIYLSGHNVRSFCGVIR
;
A
#
# COMPACT_ATOMS: atom_id res chain seq x y z
N MET A 1 -3.12 3.75 -11.14
CA MET A 1 -2.68 2.68 -12.07
C MET A 1 -3.74 2.49 -13.16
N GLY A 2 -3.42 1.83 -14.28
CA GLY A 2 -4.40 1.42 -15.31
C GLY A 2 -4.52 2.36 -16.52
N VAL A 3 -5.50 2.06 -17.38
CA VAL A 3 -5.84 2.89 -18.54
C VAL A 3 -6.35 4.25 -18.05
N PRO A 4 -5.71 5.37 -18.43
CA PRO A 4 -6.10 6.69 -17.93
C PRO A 4 -7.58 6.98 -18.14
N LYS A 5 -8.24 7.49 -17.09
CA LYS A 5 -9.68 7.86 -17.09
C LYS A 5 -10.66 6.71 -17.37
N PHE A 6 -10.20 5.46 -17.43
CA PHE A 6 -11.08 4.33 -17.76
C PHE A 6 -12.20 4.14 -16.73
N TYR A 7 -11.88 4.19 -15.43
CA TYR A 7 -12.88 4.13 -14.37
C TYR A 7 -13.94 5.23 -14.53
N ARG A 8 -13.51 6.48 -14.74
CA ARG A 8 -14.42 7.60 -14.96
C ARG A 8 -15.31 7.37 -16.19
N TRP A 9 -14.71 6.97 -17.31
CA TRP A 9 -15.43 6.73 -18.56
C TRP A 9 -16.48 5.62 -18.42
N ILE A 10 -16.14 4.51 -17.75
CA ILE A 10 -17.09 3.40 -17.60
C ILE A 10 -18.22 3.74 -16.61
N SER A 11 -17.93 4.47 -15.53
CA SER A 11 -18.93 4.94 -14.57
C SER A 11 -19.88 5.97 -15.20
N GLU A 12 -19.38 6.89 -16.02
CA GLU A 12 -20.21 7.84 -16.76
C GLU A 12 -21.07 7.13 -17.83
N ARG A 13 -20.53 6.08 -18.47
CA ARG A 13 -21.23 5.32 -19.51
C ARG A 13 -22.28 4.35 -18.95
N TYR A 14 -22.02 3.76 -17.79
CA TYR A 14 -22.90 2.80 -17.13
C TYR A 14 -23.05 3.17 -15.64
N PRO A 15 -23.93 4.14 -15.30
CA PRO A 15 -24.05 4.66 -13.94
C PRO A 15 -24.48 3.62 -12.90
N CYS A 16 -25.21 2.59 -13.31
CA CYS A 16 -25.70 1.52 -12.44
C CYS A 16 -24.60 0.53 -12.01
N LEU A 17 -23.35 0.69 -12.46
CA LEU A 17 -22.25 -0.20 -12.07
C LEU A 17 -21.71 0.08 -10.66
N SER A 18 -21.88 1.30 -10.16
CA SER A 18 -21.33 1.72 -8.88
C SER A 18 -22.43 2.26 -7.99
N GLU A 19 -22.57 1.69 -6.80
CA GLU A 19 -23.48 2.15 -5.76
C GLU A 19 -22.66 2.56 -4.52
N ILE A 20 -23.12 3.60 -3.83
CA ILE A 20 -22.55 3.96 -2.54
C ILE A 20 -23.10 2.98 -1.53
N VAL A 21 -22.22 2.15 -1.01
CA VAL A 21 -22.56 1.12 -0.04
C VAL A 21 -23.02 1.76 1.28
N THR A 22 -24.15 1.28 1.80
CA THR A 22 -24.56 1.47 3.20
C THR A 22 -24.53 0.10 3.90
N ASP A 23 -24.21 0.05 5.20
CA ASP A 23 -23.91 -1.19 5.96
C ASP A 23 -24.97 -2.30 5.83
N ARG A 24 -26.20 -1.99 5.42
CA ARG A 24 -27.31 -2.95 5.30
C ARG A 24 -27.47 -3.59 3.92
N GLN A 25 -26.68 -3.17 2.93
CA GLN A 25 -26.83 -3.59 1.53
C GLN A 25 -25.66 -4.41 0.99
N ILE A 26 -24.66 -4.71 1.84
CA ILE A 26 -23.47 -5.43 1.42
C ILE A 26 -23.83 -6.90 1.22
N PRO A 27 -23.68 -7.46 -0.01
CA PRO A 27 -23.85 -8.89 -0.22
C PRO A 27 -22.82 -9.67 0.58
N GLU A 28 -23.14 -10.90 0.94
CA GLU A 28 -22.17 -11.76 1.60
C GLU A 28 -21.07 -12.21 0.62
N PHE A 29 -19.81 -12.12 1.04
CA PHE A 29 -18.66 -12.52 0.23
C PHE A 29 -17.95 -13.73 0.81
N ASP A 30 -17.57 -14.66 -0.04
CA ASP A 30 -16.72 -15.79 0.36
C ASP A 30 -15.25 -15.38 0.49
N ASN A 31 -14.76 -14.53 -0.43
CA ASN A 31 -13.35 -14.24 -0.59
C ASN A 31 -13.10 -12.73 -0.71
N LEU A 32 -12.19 -12.20 0.10
CA LEU A 32 -11.73 -10.82 0.03
C LEU A 32 -10.24 -10.79 -0.35
N TYR A 33 -9.89 -9.99 -1.36
CA TYR A 33 -8.52 -9.79 -1.84
C TYR A 33 -8.13 -8.33 -1.71
N LEU A 34 -7.06 -8.05 -0.97
CA LEU A 34 -6.54 -6.70 -0.76
C LEU A 34 -5.20 -6.50 -1.46
N ASP A 35 -5.13 -5.48 -2.32
CA ASP A 35 -3.88 -4.91 -2.81
C ASP A 35 -3.33 -3.91 -1.80
N MET A 36 -2.33 -4.34 -1.05
CA MET A 36 -1.75 -3.57 0.04
C MET A 36 -1.02 -2.32 -0.45
N ASN A 37 -0.55 -2.28 -1.70
CA ASN A 37 0.22 -1.14 -2.19
C ASN A 37 -0.63 0.12 -2.23
N GLY A 38 -1.90 0.00 -2.61
CA GLY A 38 -2.85 1.12 -2.59
C GLY A 38 -3.04 1.67 -1.17
N ILE A 39 -3.21 0.79 -0.19
CA ILE A 39 -3.40 1.15 1.22
C ILE A 39 -2.14 1.83 1.77
N ILE A 40 -0.96 1.24 1.54
CA ILE A 40 0.33 1.79 1.99
C ILE A 40 0.56 3.18 1.38
N HIS A 41 0.26 3.38 0.10
CA HIS A 41 0.36 4.69 -0.52
C HIS A 41 -0.57 5.72 0.12
N SER A 42 -1.85 5.39 0.36
CA SER A 42 -2.81 6.28 0.99
C SER A 42 -2.45 6.64 2.44
N CYS A 43 -1.92 5.69 3.21
CA CYS A 43 -1.53 5.92 4.62
C CYS A 43 -0.21 6.67 4.76
N THR A 44 0.69 6.59 3.77
CA THR A 44 1.98 7.30 3.81
C THR A 44 1.88 8.72 3.27
N HIS A 45 0.97 8.99 2.33
CA HIS A 45 0.85 10.27 1.62
C HIS A 45 -0.62 10.65 1.41
N PRO A 46 -1.36 11.00 2.47
CA PRO A 46 -2.76 11.42 2.33
C PRO A 46 -2.92 12.72 1.52
N ASN A 47 -1.91 13.60 1.53
CA ASN A 47 -1.84 14.82 0.72
C ASN A 47 -0.42 15.01 0.13
N ASP A 48 -0.25 14.72 -1.17
CA ASP A 48 1.04 14.89 -1.87
C ASP A 48 1.50 16.36 -1.92
N ASP A 49 0.56 17.30 -1.84
CA ASP A 49 0.77 18.75 -1.97
C ASP A 49 1.31 19.42 -0.70
N ASP A 50 1.23 18.77 0.46
CA ASP A 50 1.70 19.35 1.72
C ASP A 50 3.16 18.98 2.00
N VAL A 51 4.05 19.95 1.80
CA VAL A 51 5.50 19.82 2.01
C VAL A 51 5.85 19.72 3.51
N SER A 52 4.94 20.15 4.38
CA SER A 52 5.11 20.16 5.85
C SER A 52 4.66 18.86 6.52
N PHE A 53 3.96 17.98 5.81
CA PHE A 53 3.46 16.74 6.39
C PHE A 53 4.61 15.87 6.90
N ARG A 54 4.51 15.48 8.17
CA ARG A 54 5.42 14.56 8.85
C ARG A 54 4.55 13.49 9.51
N ILE A 55 4.88 12.24 9.24
CA ILE A 55 4.21 11.08 9.83
C ILE A 55 5.28 10.10 10.29
N SER A 56 5.12 9.56 11.49
CA SER A 56 6.03 8.54 12.01
C SER A 56 5.69 7.17 11.43
N GLU A 57 6.68 6.26 11.41
CA GLU A 57 6.48 4.89 10.94
C GLU A 57 5.41 4.15 11.76
N GLU A 58 5.35 4.39 13.06
CA GLU A 58 4.36 3.80 13.98
C GLU A 58 2.95 4.31 13.71
N GLN A 59 2.80 5.58 13.31
CA GLN A 59 1.50 6.12 12.89
C GLN A 59 1.07 5.50 11.57
N ILE A 60 1.98 5.39 10.58
CA ILE A 60 1.70 4.71 9.31
C ILE A 60 1.22 3.28 9.55
N PHE A 61 1.88 2.52 10.41
CA PHE A 61 1.49 1.14 10.72
C PHE A 61 0.10 1.07 11.36
N ARG A 62 -0.20 1.94 12.32
CA ARG A 62 -1.54 2.01 12.93
C ARG A 62 -2.62 2.35 11.92
N ASP A 63 -2.36 3.29 11.02
CA ASP A 63 -3.32 3.69 10.00
C ASP A 63 -3.56 2.55 9.00
N ILE A 64 -2.51 1.83 8.60
CA ILE A 64 -2.63 0.62 7.76
C ILE A 64 -3.49 -0.44 8.45
N PHE A 65 -3.21 -0.75 9.72
CA PHE A 65 -3.97 -1.77 10.46
C PHE A 65 -5.43 -1.39 10.64
N HIS A 66 -5.69 -0.13 10.96
CA HIS A 66 -7.05 0.38 11.08
C HIS A 66 -7.82 0.30 9.76
N TYR A 67 -7.14 0.61 8.65
CA TYR A 67 -7.73 0.52 7.31
C TYR A 67 -8.09 -0.92 6.93
N ILE A 68 -7.16 -1.86 7.17
CA ILE A 68 -7.40 -3.30 6.94
C ILE A 68 -8.59 -3.79 7.78
N ASP A 69 -8.60 -3.44 9.06
CA ASP A 69 -9.64 -3.87 9.99
C ASP A 69 -11.02 -3.33 9.60
N THR A 70 -11.07 -2.06 9.19
CA THR A 70 -12.30 -1.42 8.71
C THR A 70 -12.81 -2.10 7.44
N LEU A 71 -11.94 -2.37 6.46
CA LEU A 71 -12.34 -3.11 5.25
C LEU A 71 -12.80 -4.54 5.55
N PHE A 72 -12.14 -5.22 6.47
CA PHE A 72 -12.52 -6.56 6.88
C PHE A 72 -13.90 -6.59 7.53
N SER A 73 -14.16 -5.67 8.46
CA SER A 73 -15.46 -5.56 9.16
C SER A 73 -16.60 -5.10 8.25
N ILE A 74 -16.30 -4.37 7.17
CA ILE A 74 -17.32 -3.97 6.17
C ILE A 74 -17.73 -5.17 5.29
N ILE A 75 -16.76 -6.01 4.89
CA ILE A 75 -16.99 -7.06 3.89
C ILE A 75 -17.32 -8.43 4.51
N GLU A 76 -16.81 -8.72 5.71
CA GLU A 76 -17.01 -9.96 6.47
C GLU A 76 -16.84 -11.24 5.61
N PRO A 77 -15.62 -11.53 5.09
CA PRO A 77 -15.41 -12.66 4.19
C PRO A 77 -15.58 -14.02 4.90
N LYS A 78 -16.32 -14.95 4.29
CA LYS A 78 -16.65 -16.24 4.91
C LYS A 78 -15.61 -17.35 4.78
N LYS A 79 -14.73 -17.31 3.77
CA LYS A 79 -13.82 -18.42 3.45
C LYS A 79 -12.37 -17.99 3.35
N VAL A 80 -12.08 -16.94 2.61
CA VAL A 80 -10.71 -16.53 2.29
C VAL A 80 -10.52 -15.03 2.50
N PHE A 81 -9.44 -14.68 3.19
CA PHE A 81 -8.95 -13.33 3.26
C PHE A 81 -7.50 -13.29 2.77
N PHE A 82 -7.25 -12.61 1.64
CA PHE A 82 -5.95 -12.59 0.98
C PHE A 82 -5.40 -11.17 0.92
N MET A 83 -4.21 -10.95 1.48
CA MET A 83 -3.51 -9.67 1.45
C MET A 83 -2.23 -9.81 0.63
N ALA A 84 -2.06 -8.96 -0.39
CA ALA A 84 -0.93 -9.01 -1.30
C ALA A 84 -0.13 -7.70 -1.28
N ILE A 85 1.17 -7.80 -0.98
CA ILE A 85 2.14 -6.71 -1.15
C ILE A 85 2.91 -6.97 -2.46
N ASP A 86 3.15 -5.94 -3.28
CA ASP A 86 3.92 -6.13 -4.52
C ASP A 86 5.37 -6.47 -4.17
N GLY A 87 5.84 -7.62 -4.65
CA GLY A 87 7.27 -7.95 -4.70
C GLY A 87 7.95 -7.39 -5.94
N VAL A 88 9.05 -8.03 -6.35
CA VAL A 88 9.81 -7.59 -7.54
C VAL A 88 8.99 -7.75 -8.81
N ALA A 89 8.80 -6.64 -9.49
CA ALA A 89 8.01 -6.52 -10.72
C ALA A 89 8.83 -6.88 -11.98
N PRO A 90 8.18 -7.29 -13.09
CA PRO A 90 8.87 -7.51 -14.36
C PRO A 90 9.46 -6.20 -14.93
N ARG A 91 10.53 -6.32 -15.74
CA ARG A 91 11.31 -5.18 -16.27
C ARG A 91 10.46 -4.08 -16.93
N ALA A 92 9.39 -4.44 -17.63
CA ALA A 92 8.47 -3.48 -18.23
C ALA A 92 7.77 -2.59 -17.17
N LYS A 93 7.30 -3.19 -16.07
CA LYS A 93 6.68 -2.48 -14.94
C LYS A 93 7.75 -1.72 -14.14
N MET A 94 8.97 -2.24 -14.01
CA MET A 94 10.09 -1.51 -13.40
C MET A 94 10.40 -0.22 -14.14
N ASN A 95 10.49 -0.23 -15.48
CA ASN A 95 10.74 0.99 -16.25
C ASN A 95 9.64 2.05 -16.06
N GLN A 96 8.37 1.61 -15.98
CA GLN A 96 7.26 2.52 -15.67
C GLN A 96 7.34 3.06 -14.24
N GLN A 97 7.65 2.22 -13.25
CA GLN A 97 7.85 2.64 -11.87
C GLN A 97 9.00 3.66 -11.76
N ARG A 98 10.13 3.40 -12.42
CA ARG A 98 11.30 4.29 -12.47
C ARG A 98 10.95 5.66 -13.05
N ALA A 99 10.23 5.70 -14.17
CA ALA A 99 9.78 6.96 -14.78
C ALA A 99 8.85 7.75 -13.84
N ARG A 100 7.91 7.08 -13.16
CA ARG A 100 7.01 7.73 -12.18
C ARG A 100 7.78 8.31 -10.99
N ARG A 101 8.72 7.56 -10.41
CA ARG A 101 9.52 8.03 -9.28
C ARG A 101 10.42 9.21 -9.64
N PHE A 102 11.04 9.17 -10.83
CA PHE A 102 11.83 10.30 -11.31
C PHE A 102 11.00 11.59 -11.42
N MET A 103 9.77 11.49 -11.96
CA MET A 103 8.86 12.62 -12.04
C MET A 103 8.41 13.12 -10.65
N SER A 104 8.11 12.19 -9.72
CA SER A 104 7.76 12.53 -8.34
C SER A 104 8.89 13.28 -7.62
N ALA A 105 10.13 12.79 -7.71
CA ALA A 105 11.29 13.46 -7.12
C ALA A 105 11.51 14.87 -7.69
N LYS A 106 11.39 15.02 -9.02
CA LYS A 106 11.50 16.33 -9.68
C LYS A 106 10.39 17.29 -9.26
N ASN A 107 9.16 16.80 -9.14
CA ASN A 107 8.02 17.62 -8.70
C ASN A 107 8.17 18.03 -7.24
N ALA A 108 8.64 17.13 -6.37
CA ALA A 108 8.93 17.44 -4.97
C ALA A 108 10.02 18.51 -4.83
N GLU A 109 11.11 18.42 -5.61
CA GLU A 109 12.16 19.44 -5.65
C GLU A 109 11.60 20.81 -6.09
N LEU A 110 10.74 20.83 -7.12
CA LEU A 110 10.10 22.05 -7.60
C LEU A 110 9.16 22.64 -6.54
N ALA A 111 8.35 21.80 -5.88
CA ALA A 111 7.45 22.22 -4.81
C ALA A 111 8.21 22.83 -3.62
N MET A 112 9.35 22.25 -3.22
CA MET A 112 10.21 22.82 -2.18
C MET A 112 10.80 24.17 -2.60
N LYS A 113 11.25 24.34 -3.85
CA LYS A 113 11.76 25.63 -4.36
C LYS A 113 10.67 26.70 -4.33
N VAL A 114 9.44 26.34 -4.73
CA VAL A 114 8.29 27.25 -4.68
C VAL A 114 7.94 27.61 -3.23
N ALA A 115 7.87 26.65 -2.31
CA ALA A 115 7.62 26.90 -0.89
C ALA A 115 8.67 27.84 -0.27
N LYS A 116 9.96 27.61 -0.59
CA LYS A 116 11.07 28.47 -0.14
C LYS A 116 10.97 29.89 -0.72
N SER A 117 10.58 30.03 -1.99
CA SER A 117 10.35 31.35 -2.61
C SER A 117 9.17 32.11 -2.00
N LYS A 118 8.18 31.40 -1.45
CA LYS A 118 7.02 31.95 -0.74
C LYS A 118 7.28 32.22 0.75
N GLY A 119 8.50 31.96 1.25
CA GLY A 119 8.86 32.19 2.65
C GLY A 119 8.18 31.24 3.64
N GLN A 120 7.70 30.07 3.19
CA GLN A 120 7.15 29.07 4.10
C GLN A 120 8.28 28.42 4.92
N GLU A 121 8.07 28.31 6.24
CA GLU A 121 8.97 27.54 7.11
C GLU A 121 8.89 26.06 6.74
N ILE A 122 10.02 25.50 6.32
CA ILE A 122 10.15 24.09 6.00
C ILE A 122 10.74 23.41 7.25
N PRO A 123 10.04 22.42 7.85
CA PRO A 123 10.59 21.68 8.99
C PRO A 123 11.93 21.03 8.65
N GLU A 124 12.90 21.12 9.56
CA GLU A 124 14.25 20.51 9.40
C GLU A 124 14.22 18.98 9.38
N GLU A 125 13.17 18.36 9.94
CA GLU A 125 12.98 16.91 9.91
C GLU A 125 12.80 16.40 8.47
N LYS A 126 13.37 15.23 8.16
CA LYS A 126 13.26 14.63 6.82
C LYS A 126 11.82 14.16 6.56
N ARG A 127 11.29 14.51 5.39
CA ARG A 127 10.03 13.95 4.86
C ARG A 127 10.20 12.44 4.67
N PHE A 128 9.16 11.66 4.98
CA PHE A 128 9.11 10.24 4.62
C PHE A 128 9.20 10.11 3.09
N ASP A 129 10.10 9.27 2.59
CA ASP A 129 10.32 9.11 1.15
C ASP A 129 9.38 8.02 0.59
N PRO A 130 8.37 8.36 -0.24
CA PRO A 130 7.48 7.37 -0.87
C PRO A 130 8.23 6.36 -1.75
N ASN A 131 9.46 6.66 -2.17
CA ASN A 131 10.28 5.73 -2.93
C ASN A 131 10.65 4.47 -2.14
N CYS A 132 10.48 4.46 -0.81
CA CYS A 132 10.71 3.27 -0.01
C CYS A 132 9.64 2.17 -0.21
N ILE A 133 8.52 2.47 -0.89
CA ILE A 133 7.38 1.56 -1.02
C ILE A 133 7.62 0.48 -2.09
N THR A 134 8.81 0.38 -2.68
CA THR A 134 9.08 -0.64 -3.71
C THR A 134 10.42 -1.36 -3.51
N PRO A 135 10.46 -2.69 -3.68
CA PRO A 135 11.71 -3.44 -3.72
C PRO A 135 12.39 -3.21 -5.07
N GLU A 136 13.25 -2.20 -5.18
CA GLU A 136 14.15 -2.09 -6.33
C GLU A 136 15.51 -2.70 -5.96
N LEU A 137 16.06 -3.49 -6.88
CA LEU A 137 17.44 -3.96 -6.84
C LEU A 137 18.36 -2.74 -6.77
N LEU A 138 18.87 -2.43 -5.57
CA LEU A 138 20.12 -1.68 -5.45
C LEU A 138 21.19 -2.46 -6.23
N GLU A 139 21.93 -1.75 -7.07
CA GLU A 139 23.02 -2.32 -7.86
C GLU A 139 23.97 -3.12 -6.95
N VAL A 140 24.12 -4.39 -7.31
CA VAL A 140 25.19 -5.34 -6.98
C VAL A 140 26.18 -4.86 -5.93
N LYS A 141 26.02 -5.37 -4.69
CA LYS A 141 27.16 -5.79 -3.88
C LYS A 141 26.99 -7.25 -3.52
N PHE A 142 28.04 -8.01 -3.82
CA PHE A 142 28.19 -9.40 -3.49
C PHE A 142 28.08 -9.60 -1.98
N ASP A 143 27.57 -10.79 -1.65
CA ASP A 143 27.57 -11.48 -0.37
C ASP A 143 26.47 -11.17 0.65
N PHE A 144 25.69 -12.23 0.89
CA PHE A 144 24.88 -12.58 2.05
C PHE A 144 23.60 -11.75 2.33
N ASP A 145 22.47 -12.48 2.35
CA ASP A 145 21.09 -12.07 2.70
C ASP A 145 20.48 -10.91 1.90
N PHE A 146 20.00 -11.29 0.71
CA PHE A 146 19.22 -10.46 -0.20
C PHE A 146 17.82 -10.16 0.39
N VAL A 147 17.73 -9.12 1.23
CA VAL A 147 16.45 -8.54 1.66
C VAL A 147 15.84 -7.80 0.45
N LEU A 148 14.88 -8.46 -0.19
CA LEU A 148 14.12 -7.99 -1.35
C LEU A 148 13.16 -6.84 -1.00
N GLY A 149 13.63 -5.70 -0.52
CA GLY A 149 12.77 -4.58 -0.09
C GLY A 149 13.54 -3.51 0.67
N THR A 150 12.94 -2.33 0.83
CA THR A 150 13.46 -1.35 1.79
C THR A 150 13.30 -1.87 3.22
N GLU A 151 14.12 -1.39 4.15
CA GLU A 151 14.01 -1.80 5.56
C GLU A 151 12.61 -1.56 6.14
N PHE A 152 11.94 -0.50 5.67
CA PHE A 152 10.54 -0.21 5.99
C PHE A 152 9.60 -1.35 5.59
N MET A 153 9.75 -1.91 4.39
CA MET A 153 8.91 -3.02 3.92
C MET A 153 9.14 -4.33 4.69
N ALA A 154 10.39 -4.56 5.13
CA ALA A 154 10.71 -5.68 6.00
C ALA A 154 10.01 -5.55 7.37
N ARG A 155 10.14 -4.37 8.01
CA ARG A 155 9.47 -4.09 9.29
C ARG A 155 7.95 -4.12 9.18
N LEU A 156 7.39 -3.51 8.13
CA LEU A 156 5.96 -3.54 7.87
C LEU A 156 5.44 -4.97 7.72
N HIS A 157 6.18 -5.83 7.01
CA HIS A 157 5.79 -7.24 6.84
C HIS A 157 5.77 -8.00 8.16
N GLU A 158 6.78 -7.80 9.02
CA GLU A 158 6.83 -8.41 10.35
C GLU A 158 5.66 -7.92 11.24
N GLN A 159 5.40 -6.62 11.23
CA GLN A 159 4.30 -6.04 12.00
C GLN A 159 2.92 -6.50 11.48
N LEU A 160 2.75 -6.67 10.17
CA LEU A 160 1.53 -7.26 9.58
C LEU A 160 1.33 -8.71 10.01
N GLN A 161 2.39 -9.52 10.05
CA GLN A 161 2.29 -10.90 10.55
C GLN A 161 1.85 -10.92 12.02
N TYR A 162 2.42 -10.03 12.85
CA TYR A 162 2.03 -9.90 14.24
C TYR A 162 0.56 -9.45 14.38
N PHE A 163 0.15 -8.44 13.62
CA PHE A 163 -1.22 -7.94 13.59
C PHE A 163 -2.23 -9.04 13.25
N VAL A 164 -1.99 -9.83 12.20
CA VAL A 164 -2.87 -10.94 11.81
C VAL A 164 -2.96 -12.00 12.90
N LYS A 165 -1.82 -12.41 13.48
CA LYS A 165 -1.82 -13.39 14.59
C LYS A 165 -2.61 -12.89 15.80
N MET A 166 -2.41 -11.62 16.15
CA MET A 166 -3.14 -10.98 17.24
C MET A 166 -4.65 -10.97 16.93
N LYS A 167 -5.05 -10.56 15.73
CA LYS A 167 -6.47 -10.52 15.31
C LYS A 167 -7.13 -11.89 15.33
N VAL A 168 -6.48 -12.94 14.82
CA VAL A 168 -7.01 -14.31 14.89
C VAL A 168 -7.20 -14.77 16.35
N SER A 169 -6.33 -14.34 17.27
CA SER A 169 -6.44 -14.71 18.68
C SER A 169 -7.50 -13.92 19.45
N THR A 170 -7.77 -12.67 19.08
CA THR A 170 -8.63 -11.76 19.84
C THR A 170 -10.02 -11.59 19.25
N ASP A 171 -10.15 -11.70 17.92
CA ASP A 171 -11.38 -11.39 17.18
C ASP A 171 -12.00 -12.67 16.60
N VAL A 172 -13.26 -12.91 16.97
CA VAL A 172 -14.03 -14.07 16.52
C VAL A 172 -14.30 -14.01 15.01
N ALA A 173 -14.44 -12.80 14.43
CA ALA A 173 -14.68 -12.65 13.00
C ALA A 173 -13.48 -13.11 12.14
N TRP A 174 -12.28 -13.06 12.71
CA TRP A 174 -11.05 -13.52 12.08
C TRP A 174 -10.78 -15.02 12.28
N GLN A 175 -11.57 -15.68 13.12
CA GLN A 175 -11.47 -17.11 13.38
C GLN A 175 -12.26 -17.93 12.36
N GLY A 176 -11.74 -19.09 11.99
CA GLY A 176 -12.41 -20.02 11.07
C GLY A 176 -12.28 -19.68 9.58
N ILE A 177 -11.66 -18.55 9.22
CA ILE A 177 -11.36 -18.17 7.84
C ILE A 177 -9.91 -18.46 7.46
N ARG A 178 -9.64 -18.67 6.16
CA ARG A 178 -8.27 -18.88 5.66
C ARG A 178 -7.63 -17.54 5.32
N ILE A 179 -6.64 -17.14 6.08
CA ILE A 179 -5.93 -15.88 5.90
C ILE A 179 -4.59 -16.14 5.21
N TYR A 180 -4.36 -15.46 4.08
CA TYR A 180 -3.12 -15.52 3.31
C TYR A 180 -2.47 -14.13 3.29
N LEU A 181 -1.18 -14.08 3.64
CA LEU A 181 -0.37 -12.88 3.55
C LEU A 181 0.77 -13.13 2.56
N SER A 182 0.67 -12.57 1.35
CA SER A 182 1.75 -12.57 0.36
C SER A 182 2.62 -11.34 0.58
N GLY A 183 3.80 -11.56 1.17
CA GLY A 183 4.78 -10.52 1.43
C GLY A 183 5.56 -10.05 0.20
N HIS A 184 6.31 -8.96 0.40
CA HIS A 184 7.24 -8.38 -0.57
C HIS A 184 8.37 -9.33 -1.01
N ASN A 185 8.64 -10.38 -0.22
CA ASN A 185 9.61 -11.43 -0.48
C ASN A 185 9.19 -12.41 -1.59
N VAL A 186 7.92 -12.41 -1.99
CA VAL A 186 7.39 -13.25 -3.07
C VAL A 186 7.49 -12.48 -4.39
N ARG A 187 8.12 -13.06 -5.43
CA ARG A 187 8.16 -12.41 -6.76
C ARG A 187 6.74 -12.22 -7.27
N SER A 188 6.40 -11.02 -7.73
CA SER A 188 5.13 -10.78 -8.40
C SER A 188 5.00 -11.76 -9.57
N PHE A 189 4.04 -12.68 -9.49
CA PHE A 189 3.76 -13.86 -10.36
C PHE A 189 4.21 -15.26 -9.91
N CYS A 190 4.84 -15.47 -8.76
CA CYS A 190 5.18 -16.83 -8.34
C CYS A 190 5.04 -17.06 -6.84
N GLY A 191 4.07 -17.90 -6.44
CA GLY A 191 4.13 -18.65 -5.19
C GLY A 191 3.05 -18.29 -4.17
N VAL A 192 1.93 -18.99 -4.23
CA VAL A 192 1.11 -19.27 -3.03
C VAL A 192 2.00 -20.04 -2.07
N ILE A 193 2.36 -19.45 -0.94
CA ILE A 193 2.89 -20.21 0.19
C ILE A 193 1.68 -20.84 0.87
N ARG A 194 1.67 -22.18 0.90
CA ARG A 194 0.64 -23.01 1.55
C ARG A 194 0.65 -22.82 3.05
#